data_AF-A0A2J8PNK0-F1
#
_entry.id   AF-A0A2J8PNK0-F1
#
_cell.length_a   1.000
_cell.length_b   1.000
_cell.length_c   1.000
_cell.angle_alpha   90.00
_cell.angle_beta   90.00
_cell.angle_gamma   90.00
#
_symmetry.space_group_name_H-M   'P 1'
#
loop_
_entity.id
_entity.type
_entity.pdbx_description
1 polymer ?
#
loop_
_entity_poly.entity_id
_entity_poly.type
_entity_poly.pdbx_seq_one_letter_code
_entity_poly.pdbx_strand_id
1 'polypeptide(L)'
;MEGNGPAAVHYQPASPPRDACVYSSCYCEENIWKLCEYIRNHDQYPLEECYAVFISNERKMIPIWKQQARPGDGPVIWVRQLIQRVL
;
A
#
# COMPACT_ATOMS: atom_id res chain seq x y z
N MET A 1 -28.69 9.48 -28.58
CA MET A 1 -28.16 10.24 -27.43
C MET A 1 -28.26 9.33 -26.22
N GLU A 2 -27.26 8.48 -26.02
CA GLU A 2 -27.19 7.64 -24.83
C GLU A 2 -26.46 8.44 -23.75
N GLY A 3 -27.15 8.67 -22.63
CA GLY A 3 -26.65 9.47 -21.52
C GLY A 3 -25.51 8.74 -20.82
N ASN A 4 -24.30 9.26 -20.98
CA ASN A 4 -23.16 8.90 -20.14
C ASN A 4 -23.43 9.46 -18.73
N GLY A 5 -23.94 8.62 -17.82
CA GLY A 5 -23.92 8.93 -16.39
C GLY A 5 -22.49 9.22 -15.92
N PRO A 6 -22.28 9.94 -14.82
CA PRO A 6 -20.93 10.31 -14.39
C PRO A 6 -20.18 9.05 -13.95
N ALA A 7 -19.42 8.45 -14.86
CA ALA A 7 -18.41 7.47 -14.51
C ALA A 7 -17.38 8.17 -13.62
N ALA A 8 -17.01 7.55 -12.50
CA ALA A 8 -15.96 8.07 -11.64
C ALA A 8 -14.65 8.12 -12.42
N VAL A 9 -14.26 9.32 -12.85
CA VAL A 9 -13.05 9.56 -13.66
C VAL A 9 -11.76 9.43 -12.83
N HIS A 10 -11.91 9.21 -11.51
CA HIS A 10 -10.83 9.23 -10.54
C HIS A 10 -10.88 8.00 -9.63
N TYR A 11 -9.74 7.31 -9.54
CA TYR A 11 -9.51 6.26 -8.56
C TYR A 11 -9.81 6.76 -7.15
N GLN A 12 -10.62 5.98 -6.40
CA GLN A 12 -10.84 6.20 -4.99
C GLN A 12 -9.90 5.28 -4.21
N PRO A 13 -9.10 5.79 -3.26
CA PRO A 13 -8.24 4.94 -2.46
C PRO A 13 -9.01 3.84 -1.73
N ALA A 14 -8.50 2.61 -1.76
CA ALA A 14 -9.02 1.48 -0.96
C ALA A 14 -8.71 1.62 0.54
N SER A 15 -7.89 2.61 0.92
CA SER A 15 -7.46 2.86 2.29
C SER A 15 -7.96 4.21 2.80
N PRO A 16 -7.99 4.42 4.13
CA PRO A 16 -8.05 5.76 4.70
C PRO A 16 -6.90 6.65 4.20
N PRO A 17 -6.98 7.97 4.44
CA PRO A 17 -5.83 8.86 4.38
C PRO A 17 -4.66 8.33 5.21
N ARG A 18 -3.42 8.65 4.78
CA ARG A 18 -2.18 8.10 5.38
C ARG A 18 -2.11 8.25 6.90
N ASP A 19 -2.54 9.40 7.42
CA ASP A 19 -2.53 9.76 8.84
C ASP A 19 -3.63 9.08 9.66
N ALA A 20 -4.65 8.54 8.99
CA ALA A 20 -5.72 7.74 9.60
C ALA A 20 -5.43 6.22 9.57
N CYS A 21 -4.38 5.78 8.88
CA CYS A 21 -3.97 4.38 8.87
C CYS A 21 -3.29 4.00 10.19
N VAL A 22 -3.57 2.78 10.68
CA VAL A 22 -2.78 2.16 11.75
C VAL A 22 -1.34 1.98 11.24
N TYR A 23 -0.38 2.57 11.96
CA TYR A 23 1.02 2.57 11.52
C TYR A 23 1.99 2.45 12.70
N SER A 24 2.86 1.45 12.61
CA SER A 24 4.01 1.25 13.47
C SER A 24 5.28 1.19 12.61
N SER A 25 6.26 2.05 12.90
CA SER A 25 7.54 2.05 12.18
C SER A 25 8.26 0.70 12.32
N CYS A 26 8.83 0.20 11.23
CA CYS A 26 9.52 -1.10 11.14
C CYS A 26 8.64 -2.36 11.27
N TYR A 27 7.32 -2.23 11.39
CA TYR A 27 6.35 -3.33 11.39
C TYR A 27 5.48 -3.29 10.12
N CYS A 28 6.13 -3.31 8.95
CA CYS A 28 5.46 -3.15 7.66
C CYS A 28 4.41 -4.25 7.40
N GLU A 29 4.67 -5.47 7.87
CA GLU A 29 3.76 -6.60 7.82
C GLU A 29 2.45 -6.37 8.58
N GLU A 30 2.52 -5.84 9.79
CA GLU A 30 1.33 -5.53 10.58
C GLU A 30 0.55 -4.36 9.98
N ASN A 31 1.26 -3.34 9.47
CA ASN A 31 0.64 -2.18 8.83
C ASN A 31 -0.18 -2.56 7.59
N ILE A 32 0.37 -3.43 6.72
CA ILE A 32 -0.37 -3.90 5.54
C ILE A 32 -1.46 -4.91 5.93
N TRP A 33 -1.24 -5.76 6.94
CA TRP A 33 -2.29 -6.64 7.44
C TRP A 33 -3.51 -5.83 7.92
N LYS A 34 -3.28 -4.74 8.66
CA LYS A 34 -4.34 -3.81 9.08
C LYS A 34 -5.03 -3.12 7.91
N LEU A 35 -4.30 -2.84 6.83
CA LEU A 35 -4.88 -2.30 5.61
C LEU A 35 -5.80 -3.31 4.90
N CYS A 36 -5.38 -4.57 4.78
CA CYS A 36 -6.21 -5.64 4.25
C CYS A 36 -7.46 -5.88 5.11
N GLU A 37 -7.32 -5.84 6.43
CA GLU A 37 -8.44 -5.92 7.38
C GLU A 37 -9.44 -4.77 7.15
N TYR A 38 -8.94 -3.55 6.94
CA TYR A 38 -9.79 -2.40 6.61
C TYR A 38 -10.57 -2.64 5.30
N ILE A 39 -9.88 -3.00 4.22
CA ILE A 39 -10.48 -3.21 2.89
C ILE A 39 -11.58 -4.28 2.96
N ARG A 40 -11.28 -5.42 3.58
CA ARG A 40 -12.23 -6.53 3.77
C ARG A 40 -13.52 -6.10 4.48
N ASN A 41 -13.44 -5.11 5.37
CA ASN A 41 -14.58 -4.70 6.19
C ASN A 41 -15.39 -3.53 5.58
N HIS A 42 -14.95 -2.94 4.46
CA HIS A 42 -15.58 -1.75 3.86
C HIS A 42 -16.20 -1.98 2.49
N ASP A 43 -16.06 -3.19 1.90
CA ASP A 43 -16.69 -3.64 0.64
C ASP A 43 -16.57 -2.68 -0.57
N GLN A 44 -15.66 -1.70 -0.53
CA GLN A 44 -15.43 -0.74 -1.61
C GLN A 44 -14.72 -1.39 -2.80
N TYR A 45 -13.82 -2.32 -2.52
CA TYR A 45 -13.08 -3.11 -3.49
C TYR A 45 -13.04 -4.57 -3.03
N PRO A 46 -13.13 -5.55 -3.96
CA PRO A 46 -12.90 -6.95 -3.64
C PRO A 46 -11.52 -7.16 -3.04
N LEU A 47 -11.44 -7.95 -1.96
CA LEU A 47 -10.15 -8.26 -1.33
C LEU A 47 -9.24 -9.05 -2.29
N GLU A 48 -9.83 -9.78 -3.22
CA GLU A 48 -9.13 -10.58 -4.24
C GLU A 48 -8.35 -9.72 -5.23
N GLU A 49 -8.70 -8.44 -5.37
CA GLU A 49 -7.97 -7.45 -6.18
C GLU A 49 -6.80 -6.82 -5.40
N CYS A 50 -6.67 -7.15 -4.12
CA CYS A 50 -5.69 -6.59 -3.20
C CYS A 50 -4.60 -7.61 -2.84
N TYR A 51 -3.35 -7.24 -3.09
CA TYR A 51 -2.17 -8.10 -2.83
C TYR A 51 -1.20 -7.47 -1.84
N ALA A 52 -0.83 -8.23 -0.82
CA ALA A 52 0.32 -7.93 0.02
C ALA A 52 1.61 -8.39 -0.72
N VAL A 53 2.51 -7.46 -1.02
CA VAL A 53 3.72 -7.72 -1.81
C VAL A 53 4.95 -7.62 -0.93
N PHE A 54 5.57 -8.77 -0.63
CA PHE A 54 6.86 -8.83 0.05
C PHE A 54 7.99 -8.56 -0.93
N ILE A 55 8.80 -7.56 -0.62
CA ILE A 55 9.99 -7.19 -1.36
C ILE A 55 11.19 -7.58 -0.51
N SER A 56 12.02 -8.47 -1.05
CA SER A 56 13.30 -8.91 -0.46
C SER A 56 14.15 -9.55 -1.56
N ASN A 57 15.42 -9.80 -1.25
CA ASN A 57 16.30 -10.67 -2.03
C ASN A 57 16.98 -11.69 -1.10
N GLU A 58 17.76 -12.62 -1.65
CA GLU A 58 18.49 -13.65 -0.88
C GLU A 58 19.38 -13.05 0.20
N ARG A 59 20.01 -11.90 -0.12
CA ARG A 59 20.93 -11.21 0.77
C ARG A 59 20.23 -10.31 1.79
N LYS A 60 18.90 -10.20 1.72
CA LYS A 60 18.09 -9.28 2.54
C LYS A 60 18.69 -7.87 2.56
N MET A 61 19.04 -7.36 1.39
CA MET A 61 19.56 -6.01 1.19
C MET A 61 18.97 -5.44 -0.08
N ILE A 62 17.79 -4.83 0.04
CA ILE A 62 17.10 -4.21 -1.08
C ILE A 62 17.15 -2.68 -0.95
N PRO A 63 17.58 -1.95 -1.99
CA PRO A 63 17.52 -0.51 -2.00
C PRO A 63 16.10 -0.04 -2.37
N ILE A 64 15.52 0.83 -1.55
CA ILE A 64 14.25 1.50 -1.86
C ILE A 64 14.43 3.00 -1.73
N TRP A 65 14.12 3.73 -2.80
CA TRP A 65 14.16 5.20 -2.87
C TRP A 65 12.87 5.83 -2.36
N LYS A 66 12.90 7.16 -2.14
CA LYS A 66 11.74 7.95 -1.70
C LYS A 66 11.10 7.42 -0.41
N GLN A 67 11.94 6.93 0.51
CA GLN A 67 11.53 6.43 1.82
C GLN A 67 11.56 7.57 2.85
N GLN A 68 10.56 7.60 3.73
CA GLN A 68 10.47 8.63 4.78
C GLN A 68 11.68 8.66 5.71
N ALA A 69 12.29 7.49 5.99
CA ALA A 69 13.48 7.39 6.84
C ALA A 69 14.71 8.08 6.23
N ARG A 70 14.73 8.34 4.92
CA ARG A 70 15.78 9.11 4.24
C ARG A 70 15.17 10.01 3.16
N PRO A 71 14.71 11.21 3.54
CA PRO A 71 14.24 12.20 2.57
C PRO A 71 15.37 12.56 1.59
N GLY A 72 15.08 12.60 0.29
CA GLY A 72 16.04 12.90 -0.78
C GLY A 72 16.12 11.80 -1.85
N ASP A 73 17.26 11.74 -2.54
CA ASP A 73 17.49 10.83 -3.68
C ASP A 73 18.35 9.60 -3.34
N GLY A 74 18.72 9.44 -2.08
CA GLY A 74 19.42 8.23 -1.62
C GLY A 74 18.44 7.10 -1.26
N PRO A 75 18.81 5.82 -1.47
CA PRO A 75 17.99 4.71 -1.02
C PRO A 75 18.13 4.48 0.49
N VAL A 76 17.12 3.81 1.07
CA VAL A 76 17.21 3.10 2.35
C VAL A 76 17.39 1.61 2.03
N ILE A 77 18.33 0.96 2.70
CA ILE A 77 18.58 -0.48 2.54
C ILE A 77 17.72 -1.23 3.55
N TRP A 78 16.77 -2.02 3.05
CA TRP A 78 15.87 -2.82 3.88
C TRP A 78 16.25 -4.30 3.86
N VAL A 79 16.02 -4.96 4.99
CA VAL A 79 16.10 -6.43 5.14
C VAL A 79 14.87 -7.10 4.53
N ARG A 80 13.70 -6.47 4.67
CA ARG A 80 12.42 -6.85 4.09
C ARG A 80 11.54 -5.61 4.07
N GLN A 81 10.74 -5.43 3.02
CA GLN A 81 9.66 -4.44 2.99
C GLN A 81 8.37 -5.06 2.46
N LEU A 82 7.23 -4.51 2.85
CA LEU A 82 5.91 -4.93 2.40
C LEU A 82 5.10 -3.73 1.91
N ILE A 83 4.46 -3.87 0.76
CA ILE A 83 3.56 -2.86 0.19
C ILE A 83 2.21 -3.48 -0.20
N GLN A 84 1.16 -2.67 -0.19
CA GLN A 84 -0.14 -3.04 -0.75
C GLN A 84 -0.19 -2.67 -2.24
N ARG A 85 -0.68 -3.60 -3.07
CA ARG A 85 -1.04 -3.34 -4.46
C ARG A 85 -2.51 -3.63 -4.67
N VAL A 86 -3.25 -2.68 -5.25
CA VAL A 86 -4.61 -2.87 -5.78
C VAL A 86 -4.49 -2.91 -7.30
N LEU A 87 -5.12 -3.89 -7.95
CA LEU A 87 -5.12 -4.06 -9.41
C LEU A 87 -6.16 -3.18 -10.11
#